data_AF-A0A9D7NIE8-F1
#
_entry.id   AF-A0A9D7NIE8-F1
#
_cell.length_a   1.000
_cell.length_b   1.000
_cell.length_c   1.000
_cell.angle_alpha   90.00
_cell.angle_beta   90.00
_cell.angle_gamma   90.00
#
_symmetry.space_group_name_H-M   'P 1'
#
loop_
_entity.id
_entity.type
_entity.pdbx_description
1 polymer ?
#
loop_
_entity_poly.entity_id
_entity_poly.type
_entity_poly.pdbx_seq_one_letter_code
_entity_poly.pdbx_strand_id
1 'polypeptide(L)'
;MGTPTTRRSRWTPSGSAPARRRLLRGRALRRQGQTLPDYLDRHEVRHPARLRAWLGEVGVYPGTAEGLPPGFRLSASRLSAFAQCSWRAYAESALALRAPEEISEDLDASEIGSAMHVALERAAMGVRWIVPTASVAGARQAFLERLVAATQGALDEQAKQRPASVETSAMVAARAGLSARWGRHWAHYARARIVGFDEAREAVLRELFGRLRDTEDFGRALDALGPSFSAAQRAHLSEGLFAALIDAGGDLERLAPELVVGGLGKKTVGVTRAILAAPRPPALAALCERARASAGSVEYHRDGDLEVVGLEVAFGRARDDGEPLWLRLGEERVEVRGSIDVIDRRHGIVPDAGARYRVGDFKTGGSAGTAKQIASSLVRPQLTLYALALEERGPLEGHPRPAVTEELYYDQVRSLGRTVVPLDQPTLEHARRTLARALSRPRRGSWPLMPHPDGCPLRGVRTAYCDFQEICRLRGSFAPEDDAEAPTPAPSTAGEAGKRP
;
A
#
# COMPACT_ATOMS: atom_id res chain seq x y z
N MET A 1 23.60 36.61 -36.25
CA MET A 1 22.98 35.31 -35.91
C MET A 1 23.95 34.56 -35.03
N GLY A 2 23.77 34.62 -33.71
CA GLY A 2 24.66 33.98 -32.73
C GLY A 2 23.86 33.00 -31.89
N THR A 3 24.26 31.73 -31.90
CA THR A 3 23.69 30.65 -31.09
C THR A 3 24.20 30.76 -29.65
N PRO A 4 23.32 30.77 -28.62
CA PRO A 4 23.77 30.78 -27.24
C PRO A 4 24.08 29.36 -26.76
N THR A 5 25.30 29.16 -26.29
CA THR A 5 25.76 27.94 -25.61
C THR A 5 25.32 27.98 -24.14
N THR A 6 24.51 27.01 -23.72
CA THR A 6 24.09 26.86 -22.33
C THR A 6 25.15 26.10 -21.52
N ARG A 7 25.82 26.80 -20.60
CA ARG A 7 26.70 26.23 -19.57
C ARG A 7 25.85 25.52 -18.51
N ARG A 8 25.93 24.19 -18.42
CA ARG A 8 25.41 23.42 -17.27
C ARG A 8 26.41 23.51 -16.12
N SER A 9 26.03 24.14 -15.01
CA SER A 9 26.78 24.11 -13.76
C SER A 9 26.59 22.74 -13.08
N ARG A 10 27.71 22.08 -12.74
CA ARG A 10 27.71 20.88 -11.89
C ARG A 10 27.49 21.30 -10.45
N TRP A 11 26.39 20.83 -9.88
CA TRP A 11 26.14 20.89 -8.44
C TRP A 11 27.04 19.86 -7.73
N THR A 12 27.85 20.29 -6.78
CA THR A 12 28.59 19.41 -5.86
C THR A 12 28.05 19.65 -4.44
N PRO A 13 27.61 18.61 -3.71
CA PRO A 13 27.23 18.78 -2.33
C PRO A 13 28.49 18.66 -1.46
N SER A 14 28.98 19.81 -0.95
CA SER A 14 29.96 19.86 0.13
C SER A 14 29.31 20.49 1.35
N GLY A 15 29.36 19.81 2.49
CA GLY A 15 28.76 20.29 3.73
C GLY A 15 28.38 19.18 4.72
N SER A 16 29.33 18.39 5.16
CA SER A 16 29.17 17.45 6.27
C SER A 16 29.04 18.20 7.59
N ALA A 17 27.81 18.35 8.10
CA ALA A 17 27.57 18.78 9.48
C ALA A 17 27.64 17.58 10.45
N PRO A 18 28.11 17.77 11.71
CA PRO A 18 28.48 16.67 12.58
C PRO A 18 27.27 15.95 13.18
N ALA A 19 27.20 14.64 12.89
CA ALA A 19 26.23 13.68 13.41
C ALA A 19 26.50 13.33 14.89
N ARG A 20 26.22 14.22 15.84
CA ARG A 20 26.40 13.92 17.28
C ARG A 20 25.42 14.68 18.20
N ARG A 21 24.10 14.53 18.00
CA ARG A 21 23.07 14.92 19.01
C ARG A 21 21.67 14.33 18.78
N ARG A 22 21.56 13.09 18.27
CA ARG A 22 20.26 12.48 17.91
C ARG A 22 20.02 11.05 18.46
N LEU A 23 20.68 10.67 19.54
CA LEU A 23 20.73 9.24 19.93
C LEU A 23 20.09 8.81 21.25
N LEU A 24 19.59 9.65 22.17
CA LEU A 24 19.20 9.13 23.50
C LEU A 24 17.89 9.60 24.15
N ARG A 25 16.92 10.23 23.43
CA ARG A 25 15.60 10.55 24.05
C ARG A 25 14.33 10.20 23.27
N GLY A 26 14.39 9.36 22.23
CA GLY A 26 13.17 9.03 21.44
C GLY A 26 13.08 7.61 20.86
N ARG A 27 13.92 6.67 21.29
CA ARG A 27 14.05 5.36 20.63
C ARG A 27 13.52 4.13 21.39
N ALA A 28 13.02 4.26 22.62
CA ALA A 28 12.59 3.09 23.42
C ALA A 28 11.13 3.09 23.94
N LEU A 29 10.39 4.20 23.87
CA LEU A 29 8.90 4.16 23.92
C LEU A 29 8.28 3.74 22.57
N ARG A 30 9.14 3.28 21.66
CA ARG A 30 8.79 2.72 20.37
C ARG A 30 8.09 1.37 20.57
N ARG A 31 6.80 1.34 20.17
CA ARG A 31 6.10 0.21 19.53
C ARG A 31 5.35 -0.82 20.39
N GLN A 32 5.06 -0.59 21.66
CA GLN A 32 3.99 -1.37 22.30
C GLN A 32 2.65 -0.85 21.78
N GLY A 33 1.98 -1.64 20.92
CA GLY A 33 0.67 -1.31 20.40
C GLY A 33 0.51 -0.87 18.96
N GLN A 34 1.33 -1.40 18.05
CA GLN A 34 1.29 -1.00 16.65
C GLN A 34 0.24 -1.75 15.82
N THR A 35 -0.30 -2.83 16.37
CA THR A 35 -1.25 -3.68 15.68
C THR A 35 -2.63 -3.55 16.31
N LEU A 36 -3.66 -3.75 15.50
CA LEU A 36 -5.04 -3.81 15.97
C LEU A 36 -5.23 -4.90 17.04
N PRO A 37 -4.68 -6.13 16.92
CA PRO A 37 -4.70 -7.11 18.00
C PRO A 37 -4.15 -6.57 19.33
N ASP A 38 -2.94 -6.00 19.34
CA ASP A 38 -2.34 -5.45 20.57
C ASP A 38 -3.17 -4.31 21.16
N TYR A 39 -3.82 -3.53 20.29
CA TYR A 39 -4.73 -2.47 20.68
C TYR A 39 -5.99 -3.04 21.32
N LEU A 40 -6.62 -4.03 20.70
CA LEU A 40 -7.80 -4.70 21.23
C LEU A 40 -7.49 -5.34 22.59
N ASP A 41 -6.39 -6.10 22.72
CA ASP A 41 -5.96 -6.74 23.97
C ASP A 41 -5.83 -5.74 25.13
N ARG A 42 -5.16 -4.61 24.91
CA ARG A 42 -4.95 -3.58 25.94
C ARG A 42 -6.23 -2.88 26.35
N HIS A 43 -7.18 -2.74 25.41
CA HIS A 43 -8.45 -2.07 25.65
C HIS A 43 -9.60 -3.04 25.92
N GLU A 44 -9.31 -4.34 26.05
CA GLU A 44 -10.25 -5.38 26.49
C GLU A 44 -10.29 -5.51 28.02
N VAL A 45 -9.41 -4.81 28.74
CA VAL A 45 -9.44 -4.72 30.20
C VAL A 45 -10.81 -4.21 30.65
N ARG A 46 -11.51 -5.04 31.43
CA ARG A 46 -12.84 -4.74 31.97
C ARG A 46 -12.76 -3.48 32.82
N HIS A 47 -13.24 -2.36 32.27
CA HIS A 47 -13.44 -1.16 33.05
C HIS A 47 -14.44 -1.45 34.20
N PRO A 48 -14.23 -0.86 35.39
CA PRO A 48 -15.20 -0.93 36.47
C PRO A 48 -16.60 -0.58 35.96
N ALA A 49 -17.63 -1.32 36.37
CA ALA A 49 -18.99 -1.17 35.83
C ALA A 49 -19.48 0.28 35.82
N ARG A 50 -19.18 1.03 36.89
CA ARG A 50 -19.51 2.46 37.04
C ARG A 50 -18.91 3.40 35.98
N LEU A 51 -17.81 3.00 35.32
CA LEU A 51 -17.14 3.79 34.29
C LEU A 51 -17.55 3.42 32.87
N ARG A 52 -18.25 2.29 32.68
CA ARG A 52 -18.51 1.73 31.35
C ARG A 52 -19.34 2.66 30.47
N ALA A 53 -20.43 3.23 30.98
CA ALA A 53 -21.25 4.19 30.25
C ALA A 53 -20.44 5.41 29.77
N TRP A 54 -19.56 5.93 30.64
CA TRP A 54 -18.65 7.04 30.33
C TRP A 54 -17.54 6.70 29.33
N LEU A 55 -17.29 5.40 29.11
CA LEU A 55 -16.26 4.87 28.24
C LEU A 55 -16.82 4.28 26.93
N GLY A 56 -18.10 4.55 26.63
CA GLY A 56 -18.74 4.19 25.37
C GLY A 56 -19.54 2.89 25.41
N GLU A 57 -19.88 2.38 26.59
CA GLU A 57 -20.86 1.30 26.73
C GLU A 57 -22.27 1.89 26.70
N VAL A 58 -22.94 1.76 25.55
CA VAL A 58 -24.29 2.27 25.32
C VAL A 58 -25.36 1.17 25.35
N GLY A 59 -24.94 -0.08 25.54
CA GLY A 59 -25.81 -1.24 25.47
C GLY A 59 -26.08 -1.72 24.04
N VAL A 60 -26.63 -2.93 23.94
CA VAL A 60 -27.06 -3.54 22.67
C VAL A 60 -28.14 -2.67 22.03
N TYR A 61 -28.08 -2.48 20.71
CA TYR A 61 -29.14 -1.74 20.02
C TYR A 61 -30.51 -2.41 20.25
N PRO A 62 -31.52 -1.69 20.77
CA PRO A 62 -32.80 -2.31 21.10
C PRO A 62 -33.47 -2.96 19.88
N GLY A 63 -33.95 -4.19 20.06
CA GLY A 63 -34.70 -4.90 19.01
C GLY A 63 -33.85 -5.53 17.91
N THR A 64 -32.52 -5.60 18.05
CA THR A 64 -31.66 -6.32 17.10
C THR A 64 -30.95 -7.50 17.74
N ALA A 65 -30.97 -8.64 17.05
CA ALA A 65 -30.31 -9.86 17.52
C ALA A 65 -28.78 -9.72 17.57
N GLU A 66 -28.23 -8.87 16.69
CA GLU A 66 -26.77 -8.65 16.58
C GLU A 66 -26.27 -7.49 17.44
N GLY A 67 -27.17 -6.75 18.09
CA GLY A 67 -26.84 -5.55 18.88
C GLY A 67 -26.27 -4.37 18.11
N LEU A 68 -26.32 -4.43 16.78
CA LEU A 68 -26.05 -3.34 15.85
C LEU A 68 -27.37 -2.74 15.34
N PRO A 69 -27.38 -1.52 14.79
CA PRO A 69 -28.59 -0.91 14.23
C PRO A 69 -29.26 -1.80 13.16
N PRO A 70 -30.61 -1.76 13.04
CA PRO A 70 -31.33 -2.51 12.01
C PRO A 70 -30.77 -2.20 10.61
N GLY A 71 -30.56 -3.25 9.82
CA GLY A 71 -29.98 -3.11 8.47
C GLY A 71 -28.49 -2.75 8.45
N PHE A 72 -27.78 -2.86 9.58
CA PHE A 72 -26.33 -2.74 9.59
C PHE A 72 -25.71 -3.77 8.64
N ARG A 73 -24.87 -3.28 7.72
CA ARG A 73 -24.09 -4.09 6.79
C ARG A 73 -22.65 -3.65 6.87
N LEU A 74 -21.72 -4.59 7.00
CA LEU A 74 -20.31 -4.27 7.05
C LEU A 74 -19.78 -3.96 5.64
N SER A 75 -19.14 -2.82 5.47
CA SER A 75 -18.36 -2.51 4.27
C SER A 75 -16.90 -2.29 4.62
N ALA A 76 -16.02 -2.33 3.63
CA ALA A 76 -14.58 -2.17 3.85
C ALA A 76 -14.21 -0.79 4.42
N SER A 77 -14.90 0.28 3.97
CA SER A 77 -14.77 1.62 4.54
C SER A 77 -15.27 1.69 5.98
N ARG A 78 -16.43 1.09 6.29
CA ARG A 78 -16.94 1.00 7.67
C ARG A 78 -16.00 0.22 8.57
N LEU A 79 -15.49 -0.92 8.10
CA LEU A 79 -14.55 -1.76 8.85
C LEU A 79 -13.28 -0.98 9.23
N SER A 80 -12.80 -0.10 8.36
CA SER A 80 -11.67 0.78 8.67
C SER A 80 -11.97 1.70 9.85
N ALA A 81 -13.21 2.21 9.99
CA ALA A 81 -13.61 2.97 11.18
C ALA A 81 -13.55 2.11 12.45
N PHE A 82 -14.02 0.85 12.42
CA PHE A 82 -13.94 -0.05 13.57
C PHE A 82 -12.49 -0.38 13.98
N ALA A 83 -11.59 -0.53 13.00
CA ALA A 83 -10.17 -0.79 13.23
C ALA A 83 -9.41 0.44 13.76
N GLN A 84 -9.79 1.65 13.33
CA GLN A 84 -9.02 2.87 13.61
C GLN A 84 -9.58 3.67 14.79
N CYS A 85 -10.90 3.79 14.91
CA CYS A 85 -11.53 4.66 15.90
C CYS A 85 -12.97 4.21 16.16
N SER A 86 -13.24 3.50 17.26
CA SER A 86 -14.60 3.03 17.55
C SER A 86 -15.58 4.17 17.84
N TRP A 87 -15.11 5.36 18.26
CA TRP A 87 -15.95 6.57 18.29
C TRP A 87 -16.47 6.94 16.90
N ARG A 88 -15.58 6.99 15.89
CA ARG A 88 -15.97 7.25 14.50
C ARG A 88 -16.97 6.18 14.02
N ALA A 89 -16.68 4.92 14.29
CA ALA A 89 -17.57 3.82 13.93
C ALA A 89 -18.96 3.97 14.58
N TYR A 90 -19.02 4.40 15.85
CA TYR A 90 -20.27 4.69 16.55
C TYR A 90 -21.02 5.87 15.93
N ALA A 91 -20.34 7.00 15.68
CA ALA A 91 -20.92 8.19 15.07
C ALA A 91 -21.52 7.88 13.68
N GLU A 92 -20.77 7.17 12.83
CA GLU A 92 -21.23 6.80 11.48
C GLU A 92 -22.32 5.73 11.49
N SER A 93 -22.20 4.70 12.34
CA SER A 93 -23.05 3.51 12.25
C SER A 93 -24.28 3.60 13.15
N ALA A 94 -24.10 4.01 14.41
CA ALA A 94 -25.18 4.01 15.39
C ALA A 94 -25.95 5.33 15.41
N LEU A 95 -25.24 6.46 15.27
CA LEU A 95 -25.86 7.79 15.24
C LEU A 95 -26.20 8.26 13.81
N ALA A 96 -25.73 7.53 12.78
CA ALA A 96 -25.90 7.89 11.38
C ALA A 96 -25.45 9.32 11.03
N LEU A 97 -24.46 9.84 11.76
CA LEU A 97 -23.89 11.15 11.49
C LEU A 97 -23.09 11.12 10.18
N ARG A 98 -23.18 12.21 9.42
CA ARG A 98 -22.42 12.41 8.19
C ARG A 98 -21.56 13.66 8.33
N ALA A 99 -20.41 13.64 7.67
CA ALA A 99 -19.64 14.85 7.46
C ALA A 99 -20.51 15.87 6.68
N PRO A 100 -20.46 17.16 7.02
CA PRO A 100 -21.04 18.17 6.15
C PRO A 100 -20.34 18.12 4.78
N GLU A 101 -21.12 18.12 3.70
CA GLU A 101 -20.58 18.19 2.35
C GLU A 101 -20.03 19.59 2.10
N GLU A 102 -18.74 19.69 1.78
CA GLU A 102 -18.12 20.94 1.38
C GLU A 102 -18.50 21.22 -0.08
N ILE A 103 -19.27 22.28 -0.30
CA ILE A 103 -19.68 22.67 -1.65
C ILE A 103 -18.52 23.39 -2.32
N SER A 104 -17.90 22.73 -3.30
CA SER A 104 -16.86 23.32 -4.15
C SER A 104 -17.44 23.83 -5.48
N GLU A 105 -16.93 24.96 -5.97
CA GLU A 105 -17.37 25.54 -7.25
C GLU A 105 -16.95 24.65 -8.45
N ASP A 106 -15.81 23.98 -8.38
CA ASP A 106 -15.30 23.03 -9.40
C ASP A 106 -15.26 21.61 -8.84
N LEU A 107 -14.93 20.60 -9.66
CA LEU A 107 -14.77 19.22 -9.21
C LEU A 107 -13.76 19.17 -8.05
N ASP A 108 -14.22 18.69 -6.90
CA ASP A 108 -13.40 18.51 -5.73
C ASP A 108 -12.45 17.31 -5.89
N ALA A 109 -11.53 17.13 -4.95
CA ALA A 109 -10.56 16.05 -5.02
C ALA A 109 -11.20 14.64 -4.99
N SER A 110 -12.36 14.50 -4.35
CA SER A 110 -13.12 13.25 -4.24
C SER A 110 -13.80 12.91 -5.56
N GLU A 111 -14.46 13.87 -6.20
CA GLU A 111 -15.09 13.71 -7.53
C GLU A 111 -14.04 13.42 -8.60
N ILE A 112 -12.90 14.11 -8.57
CA ILE A 112 -11.77 13.79 -9.47
C ILE A 112 -11.26 12.37 -9.20
N GLY A 113 -11.11 11.99 -7.93
CA GLY A 113 -10.73 10.64 -7.54
C GLY A 113 -11.68 9.58 -8.11
N SER A 114 -12.98 9.78 -7.92
CA SER A 114 -14.05 8.92 -8.44
C SER A 114 -14.01 8.83 -9.97
N ALA A 115 -13.85 9.94 -10.68
CA ALA A 115 -13.71 9.93 -12.14
C ALA A 115 -12.51 9.09 -12.61
N MET A 116 -11.37 9.15 -11.90
CA MET A 116 -10.20 8.35 -12.28
C MET A 116 -10.40 6.85 -12.01
N HIS A 117 -11.15 6.47 -10.97
CA HIS A 117 -11.54 5.07 -10.75
C HIS A 117 -12.41 4.56 -11.90
N VAL A 118 -13.43 5.32 -12.30
CA VAL A 118 -14.28 5.00 -13.45
C VAL A 118 -13.46 4.89 -14.74
N ALA A 119 -12.48 5.77 -14.94
CA ALA A 119 -11.59 5.69 -16.10
C ALA A 119 -10.75 4.41 -16.10
N LEU A 120 -10.23 3.99 -14.94
CA LEU A 120 -9.50 2.73 -14.78
C LEU A 120 -10.41 1.52 -14.99
N GLU A 121 -11.62 1.52 -14.42
CA GLU A 121 -12.63 0.48 -14.62
C GLU A 121 -12.90 0.23 -16.12
N ARG A 122 -13.06 1.31 -16.89
CA ARG A 122 -13.33 1.22 -18.34
C ARG A 122 -12.14 0.77 -19.16
N ALA A 123 -10.92 1.13 -18.73
CA ALA A 123 -9.72 0.93 -19.54
C ALA A 123 -8.94 -0.34 -19.17
N ALA A 124 -9.04 -0.81 -17.93
CA ALA A 124 -8.16 -1.84 -17.40
C ALA A 124 -8.62 -3.27 -17.68
N MET A 125 -9.90 -3.49 -18.05
CA MET A 125 -10.42 -4.85 -18.25
C MET A 125 -9.60 -5.57 -19.33
N GLY A 126 -9.16 -6.80 -19.02
CA GLY A 126 -8.32 -7.62 -19.89
C GLY A 126 -6.89 -7.12 -20.08
N VAL A 127 -6.47 -6.04 -19.41
CA VAL A 127 -5.06 -5.62 -19.41
C VAL A 127 -4.21 -6.69 -18.73
N ARG A 128 -3.05 -6.98 -19.31
CA ARG A 128 -1.99 -7.76 -18.66
C ARG A 128 -0.90 -6.81 -18.20
N TRP A 129 -0.60 -6.82 -16.90
CA TRP A 129 0.45 -5.97 -16.34
C TRP A 129 1.85 -6.47 -16.69
N ILE A 130 1.98 -7.77 -16.97
CA ILE A 130 3.22 -8.37 -17.45
C ILE A 130 2.96 -8.92 -18.84
N VAL A 131 3.74 -8.49 -19.83
CA VAL A 131 3.59 -8.90 -21.23
C VAL A 131 4.92 -9.37 -21.81
N PRO A 132 4.93 -10.08 -22.96
CA PRO A 132 6.17 -10.35 -23.68
C PRO A 132 6.96 -9.07 -23.91
N THR A 133 8.29 -9.11 -23.70
CA THR A 133 9.16 -7.92 -23.80
C THR A 133 8.98 -7.19 -25.14
N ALA A 134 8.80 -7.93 -26.24
CA ALA A 134 8.55 -7.38 -27.57
C ALA A 134 7.21 -6.62 -27.71
N SER A 135 6.23 -6.93 -26.86
CA SER A 135 4.87 -6.37 -26.90
C SER A 135 4.69 -5.15 -25.97
N VAL A 136 5.67 -4.82 -25.14
CA VAL A 136 5.55 -3.79 -24.09
C VAL A 136 5.14 -2.42 -24.65
N ALA A 137 5.78 -1.96 -25.74
CA ALA A 137 5.49 -0.65 -26.30
C ALA A 137 4.04 -0.54 -26.83
N GLY A 138 3.60 -1.56 -27.57
CA GLY A 138 2.22 -1.62 -28.10
C GLY A 138 1.18 -1.73 -27.00
N ALA A 139 1.42 -2.58 -25.99
CA ALA A 139 0.51 -2.73 -24.85
C ALA A 139 0.37 -1.43 -24.04
N ARG A 140 1.48 -0.73 -23.80
CA ARG A 140 1.49 0.60 -23.13
C ARG A 140 0.67 1.63 -23.91
N GLN A 141 0.86 1.70 -25.23
CA GLN A 141 0.15 2.67 -26.08
C GLN A 141 -1.35 2.37 -26.12
N ALA A 142 -1.75 1.11 -26.34
CA ALA A 142 -3.15 0.70 -26.38
C ALA A 142 -3.87 0.95 -25.04
N PHE A 143 -3.19 0.73 -23.91
CA PHE A 143 -3.76 1.04 -22.60
C PHE A 143 -3.87 2.54 -22.35
N LEU A 144 -2.86 3.32 -22.74
CA LEU A 144 -2.88 4.79 -22.65
C LEU A 144 -4.06 5.39 -23.43
N GLU A 145 -4.28 4.95 -24.67
CA GLU A 145 -5.39 5.43 -25.51
C GLU A 145 -6.75 5.18 -24.84
N ARG A 146 -6.95 3.97 -24.29
CA ARG A 146 -8.17 3.64 -23.53
C ARG A 146 -8.34 4.51 -22.29
N LEU A 147 -7.28 4.74 -21.51
CA LEU A 147 -7.33 5.59 -20.32
C LEU A 147 -7.68 7.04 -20.67
N VAL A 148 -7.04 7.61 -21.69
CA VAL A 148 -7.31 8.99 -22.15
C VAL A 148 -8.76 9.12 -22.59
N ALA A 149 -9.27 8.19 -23.40
CA ALA A 149 -10.65 8.19 -23.85
C ALA A 149 -11.65 8.08 -22.67
N ALA A 150 -11.39 7.17 -21.72
CA ALA A 150 -12.27 6.95 -20.58
C ALA A 150 -12.28 8.12 -19.58
N THR A 151 -11.15 8.83 -19.44
CA THR A 151 -10.99 9.95 -18.48
C THR A 151 -11.93 11.10 -18.79
N GLN A 152 -12.04 11.49 -20.05
CA GLN A 152 -12.92 12.59 -20.45
C GLN A 152 -14.39 12.26 -20.11
N GLY A 153 -14.86 11.08 -20.52
CA GLY A 153 -16.22 10.65 -20.25
C GLY A 153 -16.53 10.57 -18.75
N ALA A 154 -15.58 10.07 -17.95
CA ALA A 154 -15.77 9.98 -16.49
C ALA A 154 -15.85 11.35 -15.81
N LEU A 155 -15.03 12.32 -16.23
CA LEU A 155 -15.10 13.69 -15.71
C LEU A 155 -16.43 14.38 -16.09
N ASP A 156 -16.90 14.17 -17.31
CA ASP A 156 -18.17 14.74 -17.77
C ASP A 156 -19.37 14.10 -17.05
N GLU A 157 -19.30 12.82 -16.71
CA GLU A 157 -20.32 12.15 -15.90
C GLU A 157 -20.39 12.68 -14.47
N GLN A 158 -19.24 12.90 -13.81
CA GLN A 158 -19.21 13.53 -12.49
C GLN A 158 -19.80 14.95 -12.55
N ALA A 159 -19.46 15.72 -13.59
CA ALA A 159 -20.02 17.06 -13.77
C ALA A 159 -21.56 17.05 -13.93
N LYS A 160 -22.12 16.05 -14.62
CA LYS A 160 -23.57 15.89 -14.81
C LYS A 160 -24.34 15.53 -13.54
N GLN A 161 -23.67 15.01 -12.51
CA GLN A 161 -24.30 14.73 -11.21
C GLN A 161 -24.59 16.02 -10.42
N ARG A 162 -23.98 17.14 -10.83
CA ARG A 162 -24.22 18.45 -10.23
C ARG A 162 -25.51 19.08 -10.80
N PRO A 163 -26.17 19.96 -10.05
CA PRO A 163 -27.33 20.71 -10.55
C PRO A 163 -26.99 21.47 -11.85
N ALA A 164 -27.84 21.35 -12.87
CA ALA A 164 -27.60 21.87 -14.22
C ALA A 164 -27.40 23.40 -14.29
N SER A 165 -27.84 24.15 -13.27
CA SER A 165 -27.73 25.61 -13.21
C SER A 165 -26.30 26.13 -12.96
N VAL A 166 -25.31 25.25 -12.77
CA VAL A 166 -23.95 25.61 -12.33
C VAL A 166 -22.92 25.58 -13.48
N GLU A 167 -23.23 24.98 -14.63
CA GLU A 167 -22.21 24.80 -15.67
C GLU A 167 -21.88 26.09 -16.43
N THR A 168 -20.65 26.58 -16.25
CA THR A 168 -20.09 27.73 -16.97
C THR A 168 -19.07 27.31 -18.02
N SER A 169 -18.82 28.15 -19.02
CA SER A 169 -17.76 27.92 -20.02
C SER A 169 -16.37 27.79 -19.39
N ALA A 170 -16.13 28.48 -18.28
CA ALA A 170 -14.88 28.38 -17.51
C ALA A 170 -14.71 26.98 -16.90
N MET A 171 -15.77 26.38 -16.35
CA MET A 171 -15.74 25.02 -15.80
C MET A 171 -15.50 23.97 -16.89
N VAL A 172 -16.14 24.12 -18.05
CA VAL A 172 -15.89 23.24 -19.21
C VAL A 172 -14.41 23.30 -19.62
N ALA A 173 -13.85 24.51 -19.74
CA ALA A 173 -12.43 24.70 -20.06
C ALA A 173 -11.50 24.13 -18.96
N ALA A 174 -11.84 24.31 -17.69
CA ALA A 174 -11.08 23.77 -16.56
C ALA A 174 -11.03 22.24 -16.59
N ARG A 175 -12.17 21.58 -16.87
CA ARG A 175 -12.25 20.12 -17.03
C ARG A 175 -11.44 19.61 -18.21
N ALA A 176 -11.50 20.29 -19.36
CA ALA A 176 -10.65 19.96 -20.51
C ALA A 176 -9.16 20.06 -20.15
N GLY A 177 -8.77 21.11 -19.42
CA GLY A 177 -7.41 21.27 -18.89
C GLY A 177 -7.02 20.17 -17.90
N LEU A 178 -7.94 19.74 -17.04
CA LEU A 178 -7.75 18.63 -16.10
C LEU A 178 -7.56 17.30 -16.83
N SER A 179 -8.42 16.99 -17.80
CA SER A 179 -8.35 15.82 -18.66
C SER A 179 -7.00 15.75 -19.39
N ALA A 180 -6.53 16.87 -19.97
CA ALA A 180 -5.23 16.94 -20.61
C ALA A 180 -4.04 16.72 -19.65
N ARG A 181 -4.13 17.20 -18.39
CA ARG A 181 -3.11 16.92 -17.36
C ARG A 181 -3.06 15.43 -17.02
N TRP A 182 -4.22 14.81 -16.83
CA TRP A 182 -4.32 13.37 -16.56
C TRP A 182 -3.85 12.53 -17.73
N GLY A 183 -4.11 12.93 -18.99
CA GLY A 183 -3.57 12.23 -20.15
C GLY A 183 -2.04 12.13 -20.15
N ARG A 184 -1.34 13.19 -19.74
CA ARG A 184 0.13 13.15 -19.54
C ARG A 184 0.52 12.23 -18.39
N HIS A 185 -0.22 12.27 -17.28
CA HIS A 185 0.00 11.38 -16.14
C HIS A 185 -0.20 9.91 -16.52
N TRP A 186 -1.22 9.60 -17.33
CA TRP A 186 -1.50 8.24 -17.80
C TRP A 186 -0.37 7.64 -18.61
N ALA A 187 0.37 8.43 -19.38
CA ALA A 187 1.55 7.94 -20.07
C ALA A 187 2.63 7.45 -19.10
N HIS A 188 2.81 8.13 -17.96
CA HIS A 188 3.70 7.68 -16.90
C HIS A 188 3.15 6.44 -16.17
N TYR A 189 1.84 6.43 -15.90
CA TYR A 189 1.17 5.30 -15.26
C TYR A 189 1.26 4.02 -16.10
N ALA A 190 0.89 4.06 -17.38
CA ALA A 190 0.98 2.90 -18.28
C ALA A 190 2.42 2.36 -18.36
N ARG A 191 3.42 3.26 -18.41
CA ARG A 191 4.83 2.87 -18.39
C ARG A 191 5.24 2.16 -17.11
N ALA A 192 4.78 2.66 -15.96
CA ALA A 192 5.12 2.11 -14.64
C ALA A 192 4.36 0.83 -14.29
N ARG A 193 3.37 0.43 -15.08
CA ARG A 193 2.46 -0.69 -14.75
C ARG A 193 2.54 -1.85 -15.72
N ILE A 194 2.72 -1.57 -17.01
CA ILE A 194 2.90 -2.59 -18.03
C ILE A 194 4.41 -2.78 -18.24
N VAL A 195 4.91 -3.95 -17.87
CA VAL A 195 6.34 -4.31 -17.92
C VAL A 195 6.57 -5.56 -18.75
N GLY A 196 7.79 -5.74 -19.25
CA GLY A 196 8.19 -6.94 -19.97
C GLY A 196 8.51 -8.10 -19.02
N PHE A 197 8.54 -9.33 -19.54
CA PHE A 197 8.95 -10.51 -18.75
C PHE A 197 10.31 -10.34 -18.09
N ASP A 198 11.29 -9.75 -18.77
CA ASP A 198 12.65 -9.60 -18.23
C ASP A 198 12.67 -8.63 -17.05
N GLU A 199 12.01 -7.47 -17.19
CA GLU A 199 11.87 -6.47 -16.14
C GLU A 199 11.10 -7.02 -14.92
N ALA A 200 9.99 -7.74 -15.18
CA ALA A 200 9.21 -8.37 -14.13
C ALA A 200 10.01 -9.45 -13.40
N ARG A 201 10.72 -10.31 -14.14
CA ARG A 201 11.56 -11.36 -13.58
C ARG A 201 12.66 -10.77 -12.72
N GLU A 202 13.35 -9.75 -13.23
CA GLU A 202 14.40 -9.06 -12.48
C GLU A 202 13.87 -8.46 -11.17
N ALA A 203 12.69 -7.83 -11.20
CA ALA A 203 12.05 -7.28 -10.01
C ALA A 203 11.73 -8.37 -8.96
N VAL A 204 11.17 -9.51 -9.39
CA VAL A 204 10.89 -10.63 -8.50
C VAL A 204 12.18 -11.23 -7.95
N LEU A 205 13.22 -11.41 -8.77
CA LEU A 205 14.53 -11.91 -8.31
C LEU A 205 15.16 -10.98 -7.29
N ARG A 206 15.12 -9.66 -7.51
CA ARG A 206 15.60 -8.68 -6.53
C ARG A 206 14.87 -8.82 -5.20
N GLU A 207 13.55 -9.00 -5.21
CA GLU A 207 12.77 -9.20 -3.99
C GLU A 207 13.12 -10.51 -3.29
N LEU A 208 13.10 -11.63 -4.02
CA LEU A 208 13.40 -12.96 -3.50
C LEU A 208 14.80 -13.01 -2.90
N PHE A 209 15.80 -12.49 -3.60
CA PHE A 209 17.17 -12.47 -3.10
C PHE A 209 17.35 -11.45 -1.97
N GLY A 210 16.50 -10.41 -1.92
CA GLY A 210 16.49 -9.44 -0.83
C GLY A 210 16.12 -10.15 0.47
N ARG A 211 15.17 -11.08 0.41
CA ARG A 211 14.82 -11.96 1.54
C ARG A 211 15.94 -12.94 1.86
N LEU A 212 16.65 -13.47 0.85
CA LEU A 212 17.82 -14.32 1.09
C LEU A 212 18.91 -13.60 1.88
N ARG A 213 19.10 -12.28 1.67
CA ARG A 213 20.09 -11.47 2.39
C ARG A 213 19.98 -11.57 3.91
N ASP A 214 18.76 -11.76 4.41
CA ASP A 214 18.46 -11.84 5.84
C ASP A 214 18.54 -13.29 6.38
N THR A 215 18.90 -14.26 5.55
CA THR A 215 19.06 -15.66 5.95
C THR A 215 20.46 -15.96 6.48
N GLU A 216 20.55 -16.95 7.38
CA GLU A 216 21.85 -17.45 7.88
C GLU A 216 22.74 -17.96 6.74
N ASP A 217 22.13 -18.58 5.71
CA ASP A 217 22.84 -19.11 4.55
C ASP A 217 23.58 -18.04 3.75
N PHE A 218 22.99 -16.87 3.59
CA PHE A 218 23.64 -15.75 2.93
C PHE A 218 24.83 -15.24 3.76
N GLY A 219 24.67 -15.16 5.09
CA GLY A 219 25.77 -14.86 6.01
C GLY A 219 26.93 -15.86 5.87
N ARG A 220 26.62 -17.16 5.86
CA ARG A 220 27.62 -18.24 5.68
C ARG A 220 28.32 -18.16 4.32
N ALA A 221 27.60 -17.80 3.25
CA ALA A 221 28.19 -17.60 1.93
C ALA A 221 29.15 -16.41 1.90
N LEU A 222 28.79 -15.28 2.52
CA LEU A 222 29.69 -14.13 2.65
C LEU A 222 30.93 -14.45 3.47
N ASP A 223 30.77 -15.19 4.58
CA ASP A 223 31.88 -15.62 5.41
C ASP A 223 32.83 -16.56 4.66
N ALA A 224 32.30 -17.47 3.83
CA ALA A 224 33.11 -18.35 3.00
C ALA A 224 33.90 -17.62 1.91
N LEU A 225 33.40 -16.48 1.43
CA LEU A 225 34.07 -15.63 0.44
C LEU A 225 35.13 -14.70 1.04
N GLY A 226 35.16 -14.54 2.37
CA GLY A 226 36.10 -13.65 3.03
C GLY A 226 35.89 -13.56 4.54
N PRO A 227 36.36 -14.56 5.32
CA PRO A 227 36.11 -14.61 6.76
C PRO A 227 36.70 -13.38 7.48
N SER A 228 37.81 -12.84 6.95
CA SER A 228 38.54 -11.70 7.50
C SER A 228 38.13 -10.33 6.91
N PHE A 229 37.03 -10.25 6.15
CA PHE A 229 36.60 -8.98 5.56
C PHE A 229 36.03 -8.02 6.61
N SER A 230 36.43 -6.75 6.51
CA SER A 230 35.83 -5.66 7.28
C SER A 230 34.34 -5.49 6.97
N ALA A 231 33.59 -4.83 7.85
CA ALA A 231 32.18 -4.55 7.65
C ALA A 231 31.88 -3.83 6.32
N ALA A 232 32.74 -2.88 5.91
CA ALA A 232 32.58 -2.18 4.64
C ALA A 232 32.81 -3.10 3.43
N GLN A 233 33.83 -3.96 3.48
CA GLN A 233 34.06 -4.96 2.42
C GLN A 233 32.92 -5.98 2.35
N ARG A 234 32.39 -6.43 3.49
CA ARG A 234 31.22 -7.33 3.54
C ARG A 234 29.98 -6.68 2.95
N ALA A 235 29.74 -5.38 3.18
CA ALA A 235 28.65 -4.65 2.56
C ALA A 235 28.79 -4.61 1.02
N HIS A 236 29.97 -4.28 0.51
CA HIS A 236 30.23 -4.30 -0.94
C HIS A 236 30.09 -5.70 -1.56
N LEU A 237 30.65 -6.72 -0.90
CA LEU A 237 30.53 -8.11 -1.35
C LEU A 237 29.08 -8.58 -1.34
N SER A 238 28.30 -8.18 -0.32
CA SER A 238 26.86 -8.45 -0.25
C SER A 238 26.12 -7.88 -1.45
N GLU A 239 26.38 -6.63 -1.85
CA GLU A 239 25.75 -6.01 -3.02
C GLU A 239 26.22 -6.67 -4.33
N GLY A 240 27.51 -6.97 -4.46
CA GLY A 240 28.08 -7.61 -5.65
C GLY A 240 27.59 -9.05 -5.85
N LEU A 241 27.58 -9.85 -4.79
CA LEU A 241 27.04 -11.22 -4.82
C LEU A 241 25.55 -11.21 -5.17
N PHE A 242 24.80 -10.27 -4.59
CA PHE A 242 23.38 -10.10 -4.89
C PHE A 242 23.15 -9.76 -6.38
N ALA A 243 23.87 -8.77 -6.92
CA ALA A 243 23.77 -8.41 -8.34
C ALA A 243 24.16 -9.58 -9.26
N ALA A 244 25.21 -10.31 -8.92
CA ALA A 244 25.65 -11.48 -9.68
C ALA A 244 24.63 -12.62 -9.65
N LEU A 245 23.97 -12.87 -8.51
CA LEU A 245 22.90 -13.86 -8.41
C LEU A 245 21.71 -13.51 -9.32
N ILE A 246 21.31 -12.22 -9.37
CA ILE A 246 20.20 -11.75 -10.24
C ILE A 246 20.56 -11.98 -11.70
N ASP A 247 21.73 -11.52 -12.12
CA ASP A 247 22.21 -11.63 -13.50
C ASP A 247 22.32 -13.10 -13.94
N ALA A 248 22.84 -13.96 -13.05
CA ALA A 248 22.95 -15.38 -13.31
C ALA A 248 21.60 -16.14 -13.21
N GLY A 249 20.53 -15.51 -12.73
CA GLY A 249 19.27 -16.19 -12.42
C GLY A 249 19.43 -17.32 -11.39
N GLY A 250 20.36 -17.16 -10.45
CA GLY A 250 20.75 -18.19 -9.48
C GLY A 250 21.65 -19.31 -10.04
N ASP A 251 22.00 -19.30 -11.32
CA ASP A 251 22.91 -20.28 -11.89
C ASP A 251 24.35 -20.03 -11.44
N LEU A 252 24.83 -20.92 -10.57
CA LEU A 252 26.17 -20.84 -10.01
C LEU A 252 27.24 -20.76 -11.12
N GLU A 253 27.10 -21.49 -12.23
CA GLU A 253 28.07 -21.50 -13.35
C GLU A 253 28.15 -20.16 -14.09
N ARG A 254 27.07 -19.37 -14.05
CA ARG A 254 26.97 -18.08 -14.73
C ARG A 254 27.32 -16.88 -13.83
N LEU A 255 27.68 -17.10 -12.56
CA LEU A 255 28.11 -16.04 -11.67
C LEU A 255 29.34 -15.31 -12.24
N ALA A 256 29.13 -14.09 -12.72
CA ALA A 256 30.22 -13.23 -13.19
C ALA A 256 31.04 -12.72 -12.00
N PRO A 257 32.32 -13.13 -11.84
CA PRO A 257 33.13 -12.70 -10.70
C PRO A 257 33.29 -11.18 -10.63
N GLU A 258 33.23 -10.51 -11.78
CA GLU A 258 33.35 -9.06 -11.90
C GLU A 258 32.21 -8.29 -11.22
N LEU A 259 30.99 -8.83 -11.24
CA LEU A 259 29.86 -8.24 -10.52
C LEU A 259 30.05 -8.39 -9.00
N VAL A 260 30.60 -9.52 -8.56
CA VAL A 260 30.84 -9.82 -7.13
C VAL A 260 31.90 -8.91 -6.53
N VAL A 261 32.96 -8.63 -7.28
CA VAL A 261 34.11 -7.84 -6.79
C VAL A 261 33.99 -6.34 -7.04
N GLY A 262 32.91 -5.89 -7.69
CA GLY A 262 32.65 -4.48 -7.98
C GLY A 262 32.70 -3.62 -6.71
N GLY A 263 33.59 -2.63 -6.69
CA GLY A 263 33.76 -1.72 -5.54
C GLY A 263 34.70 -2.22 -4.44
N LEU A 264 35.29 -3.42 -4.56
CA LEU A 264 36.32 -3.90 -3.62
C LEU A 264 37.70 -3.31 -3.97
N GLY A 265 38.55 -3.13 -2.95
CA GLY A 265 39.94 -2.71 -3.16
C GLY A 265 40.77 -3.80 -3.87
N LYS A 266 41.77 -3.41 -4.69
CA LYS A 266 42.57 -4.30 -5.56
C LYS A 266 43.05 -5.61 -4.90
N LYS A 267 43.54 -5.55 -3.65
CA LYS A 267 43.99 -6.74 -2.91
C LYS A 267 42.84 -7.71 -2.61
N THR A 268 41.68 -7.18 -2.23
CA THR A 268 40.46 -7.94 -1.93
C THR A 268 39.91 -8.60 -3.19
N VAL A 269 39.92 -7.87 -4.32
CA VAL A 269 39.48 -8.39 -5.63
C VAL A 269 40.25 -9.67 -6.00
N GLY A 270 41.57 -9.69 -5.84
CA GLY A 270 42.40 -10.86 -6.14
C GLY A 270 42.03 -12.08 -5.30
N VAL A 271 41.85 -11.89 -3.98
CA VAL A 271 41.45 -12.97 -3.06
C VAL A 271 40.06 -13.49 -3.40
N THR A 272 39.07 -12.60 -3.58
CA THR A 272 37.70 -13.02 -3.90
C THR A 272 37.61 -13.73 -5.26
N ARG A 273 38.32 -13.26 -6.29
CA ARG A 273 38.40 -13.98 -7.57
C ARG A 273 39.02 -15.36 -7.43
N ALA A 274 40.10 -15.49 -6.64
CA ALA A 274 40.72 -16.79 -6.40
C ALA A 274 39.76 -17.76 -5.69
N ILE A 275 38.98 -17.28 -4.71
CA ILE A 275 37.96 -18.09 -4.02
C ILE A 275 36.84 -18.49 -4.99
N LEU A 276 36.38 -17.58 -5.85
CA LEU A 276 35.34 -17.88 -6.85
C LEU A 276 35.81 -18.83 -7.97
N ALA A 277 37.12 -18.86 -8.25
CA ALA A 277 37.74 -19.76 -9.22
C ALA A 277 38.10 -21.14 -8.66
N ALA A 278 38.21 -21.27 -7.33
CA ALA A 278 38.41 -22.53 -6.64
C ALA A 278 37.11 -23.38 -6.61
N PRO A 279 37.17 -24.67 -6.22
CA PRO A 279 35.97 -25.44 -5.91
C PRO A 279 35.08 -24.65 -4.95
N ARG A 280 33.84 -24.41 -5.39
CA ARG A 280 32.98 -23.41 -4.76
C ARG A 280 32.62 -23.85 -3.34
N PRO A 281 32.65 -22.94 -2.35
CA PRO A 281 32.30 -23.30 -0.99
C PRO A 281 30.89 -23.89 -0.91
N PRO A 282 30.64 -24.95 -0.12
CA PRO A 282 29.33 -25.57 0.00
C PRO A 282 28.21 -24.59 0.36
N ALA A 283 28.51 -23.58 1.19
CA ALA A 283 27.55 -22.53 1.55
C ALA A 283 27.12 -21.68 0.35
N LEU A 284 28.06 -21.37 -0.55
CA LEU A 284 27.76 -20.62 -1.78
C LEU A 284 26.93 -21.47 -2.76
N ALA A 285 27.28 -22.76 -2.90
CA ALA A 285 26.50 -23.69 -3.72
C ALA A 285 25.05 -23.81 -3.21
N ALA A 286 24.86 -24.01 -1.90
CA ALA A 286 23.52 -24.09 -1.30
C ALA A 286 22.72 -22.78 -1.41
N LEU A 287 23.38 -21.62 -1.35
CA LEU A 287 22.73 -20.33 -1.62
C LEU A 287 22.27 -20.24 -3.08
N CYS A 288 23.13 -20.63 -4.03
CA CYS A 288 22.78 -20.61 -5.45
C CYS A 288 21.71 -21.62 -5.83
N GLU A 289 21.69 -22.81 -5.24
CA GLU A 289 20.61 -23.79 -5.44
C GLU A 289 19.26 -23.21 -4.99
N ARG A 290 19.22 -22.56 -3.82
CA ARG A 290 18.01 -21.85 -3.38
C ARG A 290 17.65 -20.68 -4.25
N ALA A 291 18.64 -19.90 -4.69
CA ALA A 291 18.44 -18.79 -5.61
C ALA A 291 17.86 -19.29 -6.95
N ARG A 292 18.38 -20.41 -7.47
CA ARG A 292 17.93 -21.07 -8.70
C ARG A 292 16.54 -21.66 -8.56
N ALA A 293 16.24 -22.35 -7.45
CA ALA A 293 14.90 -22.85 -7.16
C ALA A 293 13.89 -21.70 -7.07
N SER A 294 14.27 -20.59 -6.42
CA SER A 294 13.46 -19.38 -6.35
C SER A 294 13.27 -18.74 -7.73
N ALA A 295 14.34 -18.63 -8.52
CA ALA A 295 14.30 -18.06 -9.86
C ALA A 295 13.48 -18.90 -10.85
N GLY A 296 13.60 -20.22 -10.77
CA GLY A 296 12.84 -21.18 -11.57
C GLY A 296 11.35 -21.20 -11.24
N SER A 297 10.95 -20.66 -10.07
CA SER A 297 9.54 -20.47 -9.73
C SER A 297 8.90 -19.24 -10.38
N VAL A 298 9.72 -18.34 -10.95
CA VAL A 298 9.28 -17.11 -11.59
C VAL A 298 9.00 -17.38 -13.06
N GLU A 299 7.83 -17.93 -13.32
CA GLU A 299 7.42 -18.26 -14.67
C GLU A 299 6.14 -17.52 -15.04
N TYR A 300 6.14 -16.96 -16.26
CA TYR A 300 5.03 -16.20 -16.81
C TYR A 300 4.36 -16.98 -17.94
N HIS A 301 3.06 -16.79 -18.08
CA HIS A 301 2.33 -17.30 -19.23
C HIS A 301 2.83 -16.63 -20.52
N ARG A 302 2.93 -17.39 -21.62
CA ARG A 302 3.54 -16.94 -22.89
C ARG A 302 2.93 -15.65 -23.46
N ASP A 303 1.64 -15.44 -23.22
CA ASP A 303 0.87 -14.31 -23.74
C ASP A 303 0.82 -13.12 -22.74
N GLY A 304 1.50 -13.23 -21.61
CA GLY A 304 1.45 -12.26 -20.52
C GLY A 304 0.79 -12.82 -19.26
N ASP A 305 1.05 -12.17 -18.13
CA ASP A 305 0.57 -12.57 -16.80
C ASP A 305 -0.05 -11.37 -16.06
N LEU A 306 -0.77 -11.65 -14.97
CA LEU A 306 -1.54 -10.68 -14.18
C LEU A 306 -2.56 -9.94 -15.05
N GLU A 307 -3.49 -10.72 -15.57
CA GLU A 307 -4.60 -10.23 -16.37
C GLU A 307 -5.70 -9.68 -15.47
N VAL A 308 -6.16 -8.47 -15.72
CA VAL A 308 -7.32 -7.91 -15.05
C VAL A 308 -8.57 -8.68 -15.49
N VAL A 309 -9.14 -9.47 -14.58
CA VAL A 309 -10.32 -10.31 -14.82
C VAL A 309 -11.57 -9.81 -14.11
N GLY A 310 -11.42 -8.83 -13.22
CA GLY A 310 -12.53 -8.21 -12.52
C GLY A 310 -12.22 -6.76 -12.19
N LEU A 311 -13.19 -5.89 -12.40
CA LEU A 311 -13.16 -4.48 -12.01
C LEU A 311 -14.49 -4.15 -11.36
N GLU A 312 -14.44 -3.34 -10.30
CA GLU A 312 -15.61 -2.99 -9.50
C GLU A 312 -16.50 -4.21 -9.18
N VAL A 313 -15.84 -5.28 -8.74
CA VAL A 313 -16.47 -6.57 -8.52
C VAL A 313 -17.30 -6.49 -7.24
N ALA A 314 -18.58 -6.19 -7.43
CA ALA A 314 -19.55 -6.10 -6.36
C ALA A 314 -19.69 -7.44 -5.61
N PHE A 315 -19.88 -7.35 -4.30
CA PHE A 315 -20.21 -8.49 -3.44
C PHE A 315 -21.22 -8.10 -2.37
N GLY A 316 -22.03 -9.07 -1.96
CA GLY A 316 -23.16 -8.85 -1.07
C GLY A 316 -24.25 -7.98 -1.72
N ARG A 317 -25.15 -7.43 -0.89
CA ARG A 317 -26.16 -6.42 -1.28
C ARG A 317 -25.52 -5.05 -1.51
N ALA A 318 -24.53 -5.00 -2.40
CA ALA A 318 -23.91 -3.76 -2.87
C ALA A 318 -24.87 -2.97 -3.77
N ARG A 319 -25.70 -3.68 -4.53
CA ARG A 319 -26.90 -3.18 -5.20
C ARG A 319 -28.13 -3.73 -4.48
N ASP A 320 -29.28 -3.06 -4.59
CA ASP A 320 -30.51 -3.44 -3.86
C ASP A 320 -31.01 -4.85 -4.21
N ASP A 321 -30.61 -5.39 -5.35
CA ASP A 321 -30.92 -6.71 -5.91
C ASP A 321 -29.82 -7.76 -5.67
N GLY A 322 -28.70 -7.42 -5.01
CA GLY A 322 -27.61 -8.36 -4.79
C GLY A 322 -27.92 -9.47 -3.80
N GLU A 323 -27.34 -10.66 -3.99
CA GLU A 323 -27.39 -11.72 -2.97
C GLU A 323 -26.56 -11.33 -1.74
N PRO A 324 -27.05 -11.59 -0.51
CA PRO A 324 -26.29 -11.27 0.70
C PRO A 324 -25.05 -12.17 0.80
N LEU A 325 -23.89 -11.57 1.05
CA LEU A 325 -22.65 -12.30 1.33
C LEU A 325 -22.41 -12.31 2.83
N TRP A 326 -22.27 -13.49 3.40
CA TRP A 326 -22.05 -13.67 4.83
C TRP A 326 -20.66 -14.20 5.09
N LEU A 327 -19.79 -13.38 5.69
CA LEU A 327 -18.47 -13.85 6.11
C LEU A 327 -18.55 -14.47 7.49
N ARG A 328 -17.86 -15.61 7.66
CA ARG A 328 -17.53 -16.14 8.98
C ARG A 328 -16.32 -15.39 9.53
N LEU A 329 -16.56 -14.56 10.53
CA LEU A 329 -15.53 -13.84 11.29
C LEU A 329 -15.54 -14.41 12.71
N GLY A 330 -14.69 -15.40 12.96
CA GLY A 330 -14.68 -16.17 14.21
C GLY A 330 -15.87 -17.13 14.31
N GLU A 331 -16.60 -17.05 15.41
CA GLU A 331 -17.83 -17.85 15.63
C GLU A 331 -19.06 -17.21 14.99
N GLU A 332 -18.98 -15.92 14.65
CA GLU A 332 -20.12 -15.15 14.18
C GLU A 332 -20.14 -15.03 12.65
N ARG A 333 -21.33 -14.92 12.09
CA ARG A 333 -21.54 -14.50 10.69
C ARG A 333 -21.84 -13.01 10.65
N VAL A 334 -21.32 -12.34 9.64
CA VAL A 334 -21.55 -10.91 9.41
C VAL A 334 -21.92 -10.73 7.94
N GLU A 335 -23.04 -10.06 7.68
CA GLU A 335 -23.38 -9.65 6.33
C GLU A 335 -22.39 -8.56 5.88
N VAL A 336 -21.71 -8.80 4.77
CA VAL A 336 -20.78 -7.87 4.16
C VAL A 336 -21.27 -7.39 2.80
N ARG A 337 -20.89 -6.17 2.46
CA ARG A 337 -21.11 -5.59 1.13
C ARG A 337 -19.94 -4.72 0.70
N GLY A 338 -19.75 -4.61 -0.60
CA GLY A 338 -18.76 -3.70 -1.17
C GLY A 338 -18.50 -3.99 -2.64
N SER A 339 -17.43 -3.39 -3.13
CA SER A 339 -16.90 -3.58 -4.47
C SER A 339 -15.40 -3.75 -4.35
N ILE A 340 -14.82 -4.71 -5.08
CA ILE A 340 -13.38 -4.86 -5.21
C ILE A 340 -12.95 -4.11 -6.47
N ASP A 341 -12.13 -3.07 -6.32
CA ASP A 341 -11.73 -2.22 -7.44
C ASP A 341 -11.12 -3.02 -8.59
N VAL A 342 -10.21 -3.96 -8.27
CA VAL A 342 -9.51 -4.77 -9.27
C VAL A 342 -9.13 -6.15 -8.76
N ILE A 343 -9.32 -7.14 -9.63
CA ILE A 343 -8.86 -8.52 -9.45
C ILE A 343 -7.96 -8.88 -10.63
N ASP A 344 -6.70 -9.16 -10.34
CA ASP A 344 -5.75 -9.70 -11.32
C ASP A 344 -5.69 -11.21 -11.21
N ARG A 345 -5.69 -11.92 -12.33
CA ARG A 345 -5.42 -13.35 -12.43
C ARG A 345 -3.98 -13.58 -12.83
N ARG A 346 -3.28 -14.36 -12.01
CA ARG A 346 -2.01 -14.97 -12.38
C ARG A 346 -2.27 -16.29 -13.12
N HIS A 347 -1.74 -16.38 -14.34
CA HIS A 347 -1.85 -17.56 -15.20
C HIS A 347 -0.76 -18.60 -14.91
N GLY A 348 0.48 -18.16 -14.65
CA GLY A 348 1.63 -19.07 -14.54
C GLY A 348 1.90 -19.87 -15.83
N ILE A 349 2.74 -20.93 -15.76
CA ILE A 349 2.99 -21.80 -16.94
C ILE A 349 1.80 -22.70 -17.25
N VAL A 350 1.19 -23.27 -16.20
CA VAL A 350 0.11 -24.24 -16.34
C VAL A 350 -1.21 -23.48 -16.17
N PRO A 351 -1.97 -23.24 -17.27
CA PRO A 351 -3.21 -22.47 -17.21
C PRO A 351 -4.24 -23.05 -16.22
N ASP A 352 -4.12 -24.35 -15.93
CA ASP A 352 -5.02 -25.13 -15.11
C ASP A 352 -4.44 -25.54 -13.74
N ALA A 353 -3.39 -24.91 -13.23
CA ALA A 353 -2.86 -25.22 -11.88
C ALA A 353 -3.71 -24.62 -10.73
N GLY A 354 -4.82 -23.95 -11.06
CA GLY A 354 -5.64 -23.19 -10.12
C GLY A 354 -5.48 -21.71 -10.40
N ALA A 355 -6.60 -20.99 -10.48
CA ALA A 355 -6.55 -19.56 -10.72
C ALA A 355 -6.09 -18.87 -9.43
N ARG A 356 -4.93 -18.23 -9.51
CA ARG A 356 -4.33 -17.49 -8.41
C ARG A 356 -4.63 -16.02 -8.61
N TYR A 357 -5.18 -15.38 -7.60
CA TYR A 357 -5.69 -14.02 -7.73
C TYR A 357 -4.89 -13.04 -6.90
N ARG A 358 -4.81 -11.80 -7.40
CA ARG A 358 -4.40 -10.63 -6.61
C ARG A 358 -5.59 -9.72 -6.48
N VAL A 359 -5.77 -9.21 -5.27
CA VAL A 359 -6.84 -8.27 -4.96
C VAL A 359 -6.21 -6.89 -4.78
N GLY A 360 -6.65 -5.93 -5.59
CA GLY A 360 -6.12 -4.59 -5.58
C GLY A 360 -7.17 -3.53 -5.28
N ASP A 361 -6.67 -2.36 -4.90
CA ASP A 361 -7.44 -1.14 -4.76
C ASP A 361 -6.64 0.03 -5.38
N PHE A 362 -7.32 0.83 -6.18
CA PHE A 362 -6.71 2.00 -6.81
C PHE A 362 -6.73 3.16 -5.80
N LYS A 363 -5.60 3.83 -5.63
CA LYS A 363 -5.49 5.00 -4.75
C LYS A 363 -5.03 6.21 -5.54
N THR A 364 -5.95 7.15 -5.75
CA THR A 364 -5.69 8.45 -6.40
C THR A 364 -5.13 9.51 -5.45
N GLY A 365 -5.34 9.31 -4.14
CA GLY A 365 -4.87 10.17 -3.06
C GLY A 365 -3.44 9.89 -2.56
N GLY A 366 -3.15 10.32 -1.32
CA GLY A 366 -1.84 10.16 -0.67
C GLY A 366 -1.41 8.70 -0.42
N SER A 367 -0.29 8.51 0.28
CA SER A 367 0.29 7.16 0.48
C SER A 367 -0.71 6.18 1.08
N ALA A 368 -0.88 5.02 0.43
CA ALA A 368 -1.88 4.00 0.76
C ALA A 368 -1.59 3.22 2.07
N GLY A 369 -0.50 3.56 2.76
CA GLY A 369 -0.03 2.85 3.94
C GLY A 369 1.06 1.85 3.60
N THR A 370 1.56 1.14 4.60
CA THR A 370 2.62 0.14 4.45
C THR A 370 2.05 -1.27 4.38
N ALA A 371 2.79 -2.22 3.80
CA ALA A 371 2.43 -3.64 3.80
C ALA A 371 2.07 -4.15 5.22
N LYS A 372 2.82 -3.67 6.23
CA LYS A 372 2.53 -3.96 7.65
C LYS A 372 1.12 -3.52 8.04
N GLN A 373 0.68 -2.33 7.65
CA GLN A 373 -0.63 -1.80 8.05
C GLN A 373 -1.82 -2.55 7.44
N ILE A 374 -1.60 -3.19 6.30
CA ILE A 374 -2.62 -3.90 5.53
C ILE A 374 -2.82 -5.29 6.12
N ALA A 375 -1.77 -6.11 6.19
CA ALA A 375 -1.91 -7.54 6.49
C ALA A 375 -1.64 -7.92 7.94
N SER A 376 -0.65 -7.31 8.61
CA SER A 376 -0.23 -7.74 9.95
C SER A 376 -0.73 -6.84 11.07
N SER A 377 -0.79 -5.53 10.86
CA SER A 377 -1.32 -4.59 11.84
C SER A 377 -2.84 -4.44 11.75
N LEU A 378 -3.43 -4.75 10.59
CA LEU A 378 -4.87 -4.70 10.33
C LEU A 378 -5.54 -3.35 10.69
N VAL A 379 -4.76 -2.26 10.72
CA VAL A 379 -5.28 -0.90 10.94
C VAL A 379 -5.97 -0.38 9.67
N ARG A 380 -5.67 -0.98 8.50
CA ARG A 380 -6.33 -0.73 7.22
C ARG A 380 -6.82 -2.05 6.62
N PRO A 381 -7.86 -2.67 7.20
CA PRO A 381 -8.27 -4.03 6.85
C PRO A 381 -9.05 -4.14 5.53
N GLN A 382 -9.15 -3.05 4.75
CA GLN A 382 -9.97 -2.97 3.53
C GLN A 382 -9.65 -4.10 2.53
N LEU A 383 -8.38 -4.20 2.11
CA LEU A 383 -7.94 -5.22 1.15
C LEU A 383 -8.07 -6.65 1.70
N THR A 384 -7.83 -6.82 3.00
CA THR A 384 -8.01 -8.13 3.64
C THR A 384 -9.47 -8.55 3.64
N LEU A 385 -10.40 -7.62 3.89
CA LEU A 385 -11.84 -7.90 3.76
C LEU A 385 -12.21 -8.28 2.33
N TYR A 386 -11.64 -7.61 1.32
CA TYR A 386 -11.87 -7.96 -0.08
C TYR A 386 -11.41 -9.38 -0.42
N ALA A 387 -10.23 -9.80 0.06
CA ALA A 387 -9.77 -11.17 -0.12
C ALA A 387 -10.69 -12.20 0.56
N LEU A 388 -11.11 -11.92 1.80
CA LEU A 388 -12.08 -12.78 2.51
C LEU A 388 -13.42 -12.88 1.77
N ALA A 389 -13.90 -11.76 1.21
CA ALA A 389 -15.12 -11.69 0.41
C ALA A 389 -14.99 -12.46 -0.91
N LEU A 390 -13.85 -12.37 -1.58
CA LEU A 390 -13.57 -13.11 -2.81
C LEU A 390 -13.52 -14.62 -2.55
N GLU A 391 -12.85 -15.06 -1.49
CA GLU A 391 -12.80 -16.49 -1.11
C GLU A 391 -14.18 -17.05 -0.77
N GLU A 392 -15.01 -16.30 -0.02
CA GLU A 392 -16.35 -16.74 0.39
C GLU A 392 -17.35 -16.74 -0.77
N ARG A 393 -17.27 -15.73 -1.66
CA ARG A 393 -18.15 -15.65 -2.84
C ARG A 393 -17.99 -16.86 -3.75
N GLY A 394 -16.80 -17.46 -3.77
CA GLY A 394 -16.50 -18.60 -4.61
C GLY A 394 -16.01 -18.19 -6.00
N PRO A 395 -16.22 -19.04 -7.01
CA PRO A 395 -15.63 -18.84 -8.34
C PRO A 395 -16.16 -17.56 -9.03
N LEU A 396 -15.28 -16.85 -9.73
CA LEU A 396 -15.66 -15.73 -10.57
C LEU A 396 -16.32 -16.22 -11.86
N GLU A 397 -17.16 -15.39 -12.49
CA GLU A 397 -17.79 -15.74 -13.77
C GLU A 397 -16.71 -16.08 -14.83
N GLY A 398 -16.89 -17.19 -15.53
CA GLY A 398 -15.88 -17.71 -16.46
C GLY A 398 -14.68 -18.41 -15.82
N HIS A 399 -14.67 -18.59 -14.50
CA HIS A 399 -13.57 -19.21 -13.76
C HIS A 399 -14.09 -20.23 -12.74
N PRO A 400 -14.16 -21.54 -13.08
CA PRO A 400 -14.90 -22.54 -12.30
C PRO A 400 -14.24 -22.97 -10.98
N ARG A 401 -13.03 -22.51 -10.67
CA ARG A 401 -12.30 -22.92 -9.47
C ARG A 401 -12.45 -21.88 -8.34
N PRO A 402 -12.45 -22.32 -7.07
CA PRO A 402 -12.42 -21.39 -5.94
C PRO A 402 -11.27 -20.40 -6.07
N ALA A 403 -11.55 -19.13 -5.81
CA ALA A 403 -10.54 -18.09 -5.86
C ALA A 403 -9.60 -18.21 -4.65
N VAL A 404 -8.30 -18.38 -4.91
CA VAL A 404 -7.26 -18.27 -3.89
C VAL A 404 -6.55 -16.94 -4.09
N THR A 405 -6.62 -16.07 -3.07
CA THR A 405 -5.93 -14.78 -3.10
C THR A 405 -4.51 -14.93 -2.56
N GLU A 406 -3.50 -14.68 -3.40
CA GLU A 406 -2.09 -14.81 -3.00
C GLU A 406 -1.44 -13.47 -2.65
N GLU A 407 -1.99 -12.37 -3.15
CA GLU A 407 -1.43 -11.04 -2.92
C GLU A 407 -2.53 -10.00 -2.79
N LEU A 408 -2.28 -9.03 -1.92
CA LEU A 408 -3.04 -7.79 -1.80
C LEU A 408 -2.17 -6.65 -2.35
N TYR A 409 -2.77 -5.67 -3.03
CA TYR A 409 -2.01 -4.48 -3.39
C TYR A 409 -2.80 -3.17 -3.35
N TYR A 410 -2.09 -2.10 -3.02
CA TYR A 410 -2.54 -0.75 -3.35
C TYR A 410 -1.77 -0.23 -4.55
N ASP A 411 -2.52 0.26 -5.53
CA ASP A 411 -1.96 0.91 -6.70
C ASP A 411 -2.10 2.43 -6.55
N GLN A 412 -1.01 3.10 -6.16
CA GLN A 412 -1.00 4.55 -5.98
C GLN A 412 -0.88 5.23 -7.33
N VAL A 413 -2.04 5.53 -7.91
CA VAL A 413 -2.18 6.06 -9.25
C VAL A 413 -1.35 7.33 -9.44
N ARG A 414 -1.43 8.28 -8.51
CA ARG A 414 -0.76 9.59 -8.63
C ARG A 414 0.75 9.55 -8.37
N SER A 415 1.20 8.78 -7.37
CA SER A 415 2.62 8.68 -7.03
C SER A 415 3.37 7.64 -7.87
N LEU A 416 2.62 6.84 -8.65
CA LEU A 416 3.10 5.67 -9.37
C LEU A 416 3.67 4.56 -8.45
N GLY A 417 3.55 4.72 -7.13
CA GLY A 417 3.94 3.71 -6.17
C GLY A 417 2.99 2.51 -6.18
N ARG A 418 3.50 1.33 -5.87
CA ARG A 418 2.68 0.14 -5.65
C ARG A 418 3.14 -0.52 -4.36
N THR A 419 2.18 -0.86 -3.50
CA THR A 419 2.46 -1.64 -2.29
C THR A 419 1.85 -3.00 -2.50
N VAL A 420 2.70 -4.03 -2.62
CA VAL A 420 2.28 -5.42 -2.76
C VAL A 420 2.51 -6.13 -1.43
N VAL A 421 1.56 -6.94 -1.02
CA VAL A 421 1.60 -7.69 0.23
C VAL A 421 1.29 -9.15 -0.09
N PRO A 422 2.26 -10.07 0.08
CA PRO A 422 1.96 -11.49 -0.04
C PRO A 422 0.95 -11.89 1.04
N LEU A 423 0.06 -12.79 0.68
CA LEU A 423 -1.04 -13.24 1.52
C LEU A 423 -1.02 -14.76 1.58
N ASP A 424 -0.92 -15.29 2.80
CA ASP A 424 -1.05 -16.71 3.08
C ASP A 424 -2.28 -17.00 3.93
N GLN A 425 -2.66 -18.27 4.01
CA GLN A 425 -3.82 -18.71 4.78
C GLN A 425 -3.70 -18.39 6.29
N PRO A 426 -2.54 -18.57 6.95
CA PRO A 426 -2.37 -18.12 8.33
C PRO A 426 -2.65 -16.62 8.55
N THR A 427 -2.23 -15.76 7.62
CA THR A 427 -2.50 -14.31 7.68
C THR A 427 -3.97 -14.00 7.52
N LEU A 428 -4.67 -14.65 6.59
CA LEU A 428 -6.12 -14.51 6.43
C LEU A 428 -6.89 -14.96 7.66
N GLU A 429 -6.50 -16.09 8.25
CA GLU A 429 -7.13 -16.63 9.46
C GLU A 429 -6.86 -15.73 10.68
N HIS A 430 -5.64 -15.18 10.80
CA HIS A 430 -5.33 -14.12 11.76
C HIS A 430 -6.23 -12.89 11.58
N ALA A 431 -6.47 -12.49 10.33
CA ALA A 431 -7.38 -11.39 10.04
C ALA A 431 -8.83 -11.72 10.42
N ARG A 432 -9.36 -12.90 10.07
CA ARG A 432 -10.72 -13.32 10.46
C ARG A 432 -10.92 -13.20 11.98
N ARG A 433 -9.99 -13.73 12.78
CA ARG A 433 -10.05 -13.62 14.25
C ARG A 433 -9.98 -12.18 14.75
N THR A 434 -9.09 -11.37 14.18
CA THR A 434 -8.90 -9.98 14.61
C THR A 434 -10.13 -9.13 14.29
N LEU A 435 -10.69 -9.26 13.09
CA LEU A 435 -11.89 -8.53 12.66
C LEU A 435 -13.12 -8.98 13.45
N ALA A 436 -13.25 -10.28 13.75
CA ALA A 436 -14.28 -10.80 14.66
C ALA A 436 -14.23 -10.08 16.02
N ARG A 437 -13.04 -10.01 16.62
CA ARG A 437 -12.83 -9.32 17.90
C ARG A 437 -13.19 -7.84 17.81
N ALA A 438 -12.77 -7.15 16.74
CA ALA A 438 -13.08 -5.74 16.52
C ALA A 438 -14.60 -5.47 16.44
N LEU A 439 -15.36 -6.37 15.82
CA LEU A 439 -16.83 -6.24 15.65
C LEU A 439 -17.62 -6.74 16.85
N SER A 440 -17.08 -7.67 17.64
CA SER A 440 -17.76 -8.22 18.81
C SER A 440 -18.09 -7.16 19.88
N ARG A 441 -17.29 -6.08 20.00
CA ARG A 441 -17.53 -5.03 21.00
C ARG A 441 -18.74 -4.15 20.62
N PRO A 442 -18.79 -3.56 19.40
CA PRO A 442 -19.99 -2.90 18.89
C PRO A 442 -21.28 -3.71 19.07
N ARG A 443 -21.25 -5.01 18.77
CA ARG A 443 -22.39 -5.92 18.92
C ARG A 443 -22.87 -6.07 20.37
N ARG A 444 -21.98 -5.88 21.34
CA ARG A 444 -22.30 -5.86 22.77
C ARG A 444 -22.58 -4.45 23.29
N GLY A 445 -22.70 -3.46 22.39
CA GLY A 445 -22.91 -2.07 22.78
C GLY A 445 -21.68 -1.36 23.32
N SER A 446 -20.47 -1.92 23.13
CA SER A 446 -19.23 -1.37 23.66
C SER A 446 -18.43 -0.69 22.54
N TRP A 447 -18.33 0.63 22.61
CA TRP A 447 -17.68 1.49 21.63
C TRP A 447 -16.53 2.26 22.29
N PRO A 448 -15.37 1.62 22.52
CA PRO A 448 -14.26 2.24 23.24
C PRO A 448 -13.85 3.54 22.55
N LEU A 449 -13.79 4.59 23.32
CA LEU A 449 -13.63 5.94 22.77
C LEU A 449 -12.17 6.34 22.53
N MET A 450 -11.22 5.48 22.92
CA MET A 450 -9.82 5.64 22.52
C MET A 450 -9.71 5.21 21.05
N PRO A 451 -9.02 5.96 20.19
CA PRO A 451 -8.70 5.51 18.85
C PRO A 451 -7.34 4.82 18.81
N HIS A 452 -7.12 4.02 17.78
CA HIS A 452 -5.81 3.47 17.47
C HIS A 452 -4.82 4.63 17.17
N PRO A 453 -3.60 4.63 17.74
CA PRO A 453 -2.63 5.71 17.53
C PRO A 453 -2.32 5.99 16.06
N ASP A 454 -2.21 4.94 15.25
CA ASP A 454 -1.94 5.05 13.80
C ASP A 454 -3.17 5.42 12.95
N GLY A 455 -4.35 5.57 13.56
CA GLY A 455 -5.62 5.85 12.88
C GLY A 455 -6.24 7.21 13.22
N CYS A 456 -5.67 7.97 14.15
CA CYS A 456 -6.28 9.22 14.63
C CYS A 456 -5.35 10.44 14.46
N PRO A 457 -5.83 11.52 13.83
CA PRO A 457 -5.03 12.74 13.68
C PRO A 457 -4.63 13.37 15.02
N LEU A 458 -5.53 13.32 16.02
CA LEU A 458 -5.28 13.86 17.36
C LEU A 458 -4.22 13.07 18.16
N ARG A 459 -3.80 11.89 17.68
CA ARG A 459 -2.83 11.01 18.36
C ARG A 459 -1.47 10.96 17.67
N GLY A 460 -1.21 11.88 16.74
CA GLY A 460 0.10 12.09 16.14
C GLY A 460 0.22 11.72 14.66
N VAL A 461 -0.86 11.27 14.01
CA VAL A 461 -0.88 11.11 12.55
C VAL A 461 -1.23 12.44 11.91
N ARG A 462 -0.25 13.34 11.77
CA ARG A 462 -0.43 14.70 11.23
C ARG A 462 -1.06 14.76 9.83
N THR A 463 -1.05 13.65 9.10
CA THR A 463 -1.60 13.55 7.74
C THR A 463 -2.98 12.90 7.68
N ALA A 464 -3.52 12.44 8.81
CA ALA A 464 -4.88 11.90 8.84
C ALA A 464 -5.89 13.05 8.93
N TYR A 465 -7.04 12.85 8.31
CA TYR A 465 -8.21 13.72 8.45
C TYR A 465 -9.33 12.95 9.14
N CYS A 466 -10.12 13.62 9.97
CA CYS A 466 -11.26 13.01 10.67
C CYS A 466 -12.43 13.99 10.67
N ASP A 467 -13.48 13.66 9.93
CA ASP A 467 -14.71 14.46 9.81
C ASP A 467 -15.38 14.73 11.18
N PHE A 468 -15.16 13.83 12.14
CA PHE A 468 -15.75 13.89 13.47
C PHE A 468 -14.86 14.58 14.50
N GLN A 469 -13.75 15.23 14.09
CA GLN A 469 -12.83 15.87 15.01
C GLN A 469 -13.51 16.95 15.86
N GLU A 470 -14.47 17.68 15.27
CA GLU A 470 -15.12 18.81 15.92
C GLU A 470 -15.98 18.40 17.12
N ILE A 471 -16.56 17.21 17.04
CA ILE A 471 -17.39 16.59 18.09
C ILE A 471 -16.62 15.49 18.85
N CYS A 472 -15.32 15.32 18.59
CA CYS A 472 -14.51 14.32 19.24
C CYS A 472 -14.14 14.77 20.65
N ARG A 473 -14.54 14.00 21.66
CA ARG A 473 -14.23 14.30 23.07
C ARG A 473 -12.72 14.40 23.40
N LEU A 474 -11.85 13.83 22.56
CA LEU A 474 -10.40 13.94 22.74
C LEU A 474 -9.84 15.31 22.33
N ARG A 475 -10.62 16.13 21.62
CA ARG A 475 -10.22 17.48 21.20
C ARG A 475 -9.86 18.37 22.38
N GLY A 476 -10.66 18.33 23.45
CA GLY A 476 -10.44 19.14 24.66
C GLY A 476 -9.27 18.67 25.54
N SER A 477 -8.68 17.50 25.27
CA SER A 477 -7.60 16.95 26.10
C SER A 477 -6.20 17.13 25.47
N PHE A 478 -6.14 17.54 24.21
CA PHE A 478 -4.92 17.49 23.39
C PHE A 478 -4.65 18.76 22.57
N ALA A 479 -5.47 19.80 22.65
CA ALA A 479 -4.97 21.12 22.29
C ALA A 479 -3.95 21.50 23.37
N PRO A 480 -2.63 21.54 23.10
CA PRO A 480 -1.84 22.46 23.89
C PRO A 480 -2.52 23.81 23.69
N GLU A 481 -2.74 24.56 24.75
CA GLU A 481 -3.00 25.98 24.61
C GLU A 481 -1.80 26.53 23.84
N ASP A 482 -1.95 26.68 22.51
CA ASP A 482 -0.97 27.33 21.62
C ASP A 482 -0.90 28.84 21.92
N ASP A 483 -1.46 29.28 23.06
CA ASP A 483 -1.27 30.60 23.67
C ASP A 483 0.16 30.81 24.17
N ALA A 484 1.00 29.77 24.17
CA ALA A 484 2.44 29.98 24.13
C ALA A 484 2.90 30.18 22.68
N GLU A 485 2.59 31.35 22.11
CA GLU A 485 3.47 31.93 21.08
C GLU A 485 4.90 31.75 21.59
N ALA A 486 5.65 30.84 20.99
CA ALA A 486 7.08 30.77 21.24
C ALA A 486 7.58 32.20 20.97
N PRO A 487 8.16 32.90 21.97
CA PRO A 487 8.50 34.31 21.83
C PRO A 487 9.30 34.46 20.56
N THR A 488 8.77 35.25 19.63
CA THR A 488 9.44 35.59 18.38
C THR A 488 10.87 35.97 18.75
N PRO A 489 11.90 35.25 18.27
CA PRO A 489 13.27 35.60 18.62
C PRO A 489 13.47 37.07 18.23
N ALA A 490 13.85 37.89 19.22
CA ALA A 490 14.06 39.31 19.02
C ALA A 490 14.92 39.53 17.77
N PRO A 491 14.58 40.52 16.91
CA PRO A 491 15.34 40.79 15.71
C PRO A 491 16.81 40.96 16.09
N SER A 492 17.68 40.12 15.55
CA SER A 492 19.11 40.23 15.79
C SER A 492 19.57 41.57 15.22
N THR A 493 20.02 42.47 16.09
CA THR A 493 20.77 43.67 15.73
C THR A 493 22.13 43.25 15.18
N ALA A 494 22.17 42.76 13.95
CA ALA A 494 23.39 42.61 13.19
C ALA A 494 23.77 44.02 12.72
N GLY A 495 24.82 44.56 13.35
CA GLY A 495 25.30 45.92 13.16
C GLY A 495 25.63 46.27 11.72
N GLU A 496 25.24 47.49 11.36
CA GLU A 496 25.84 48.26 10.28
C GLU A 496 27.34 48.47 10.60
N ALA A 497 28.20 47.70 9.96
CA ALA A 497 29.62 48.04 9.84
C ALA A 497 29.77 49.04 8.68
N GLY A 498 29.99 50.30 9.05
CA GLY A 498 30.17 51.42 8.15
C GLY A 498 31.38 51.25 7.21
N LYS A 499 31.22 51.78 6.00
CA LYS A 499 32.31 52.18 5.11
C LYS A 499 32.31 53.70 4.99
N ARG A 500 33.46 54.33 5.29
CA ARG A 500 34.04 55.53 4.66
C ARG A 500 35.31 55.96 5.42
N PRO A 501 36.27 56.65 4.79
CA PRO A 501 36.59 56.76 3.36
C PRO A 501 37.58 55.68 2.90
#